data_AF-A0A329PJK2-F1
#
_entry.id   AF-A0A329PJK2-F1
#
_cell.length_a   1.000
_cell.length_b   1.000
_cell.length_c   1.000
_cell.angle_alpha   90.00
_cell.angle_beta   90.00
_cell.angle_gamma   90.00
#
_symmetry.space_group_name_H-M   'P 1'
#
loop_
_entity.id
_entity.type
_entity.pdbx_description
1 polymer ?
#
loop_
_entity_poly.entity_id
_entity_poly.type
_entity_poly.pdbx_seq_one_letter_code
_entity_poly.pdbx_strand_id
1 'polypeptide(L)' 'MNVNEEYQYMEAKEILQAIEEAETWDMVDVEVYEDLCDRVGLDYDAFDDPDELFEALAERIE' A
#
# COMPACT_ATOMS: atom_id res chain seq x y z
N MET A 1 -10.62 0.90 14.27
CA MET A 1 -9.26 0.72 13.77
C MET A 1 -9.04 -0.76 13.72
N ASN A 2 -9.15 -1.33 12.54
CA ASN A 2 -8.51 -2.61 12.28
C ASN A 2 -7.87 -2.45 10.91
N VAL A 3 -6.71 -1.77 10.90
CA VAL A 3 -5.68 -2.11 9.94
C VAL A 3 -5.57 -3.63 10.05
N ASN A 4 -5.85 -4.34 8.95
CA ASN A 4 -5.87 -5.80 8.91
C ASN A 4 -4.64 -6.31 9.68
N GLU A 5 -4.84 -7.02 10.80
CA GLU A 5 -3.76 -7.33 11.76
C GLU A 5 -2.59 -8.06 11.08
N GLU A 6 -2.83 -8.68 9.93
CA GLU A 6 -1.83 -9.26 9.04
C GLU A 6 -0.83 -8.23 8.49
N TYR A 7 -1.24 -7.07 7.98
CA TYR A 7 -0.35 -6.07 7.38
C TYR A 7 0.41 -5.22 8.40
N GLN A 8 -0.07 -5.16 9.64
CA GLN A 8 0.59 -4.37 10.69
C GLN A 8 1.99 -4.89 11.03
N TYR A 9 2.24 -6.19 10.87
CA TYR A 9 3.53 -6.81 11.18
C TYR A 9 4.37 -7.15 9.94
N MET A 10 3.81 -7.00 8.75
CA MET A 10 4.52 -7.19 7.48
C MET A 10 5.45 -6.03 7.18
N GLU A 11 6.59 -6.30 6.54
CA GLU A 11 7.43 -5.25 5.97
C GLU A 11 6.73 -4.57 4.79
N ALA A 12 7.04 -3.29 4.53
CA ALA A 12 6.43 -2.53 3.44
C ALA A 12 6.50 -3.26 2.08
N LYS A 13 7.61 -3.98 1.83
CA LYS A 13 7.81 -4.81 0.64
C LYS A 13 6.84 -6.00 0.57
N GLU A 14 6.57 -6.66 1.68
CA GLU A 14 5.62 -7.78 1.73
C GLU A 14 4.19 -7.30 1.49
N ILE A 15 3.84 -6.14 2.05
CA ILE A 15 2.53 -5.49 1.82
C ILE A 15 2.38 -5.12 0.33
N LEU A 16 3.41 -4.51 -0.26
CA LEU A 16 3.40 -4.15 -1.68
C LEU A 16 3.22 -5.37 -2.59
N GLN A 17 3.91 -6.47 -2.29
CA GLN A 17 3.76 -7.72 -3.04
C GLN A 17 2.35 -8.29 -2.90
N ALA A 18 1.77 -8.27 -1.70
CA ALA A 18 0.38 -8.72 -1.49
C ALA A 18 -0.65 -7.88 -2.28
N ILE A 19 -0.41 -6.57 -2.39
CA ILE A 19 -1.22 -5.68 -3.24
C ILE A 19 -1.06 -6.03 -4.73
N GLU A 20 0.16 -6.32 -5.19
CA GLU A 20 0.44 -6.73 -6.57
C GLU A 20 -0.25 -8.05 -6.95
N GLU A 21 -0.29 -9.00 -6.01
CA GLU A 21 -0.92 -10.30 -6.19
C GLU A 21 -2.46 -10.25 -6.07
N ALA A 22 -3.03 -9.15 -5.57
CA ALA A 22 -4.48 -8.98 -5.48
C ALA A 22 -5.09 -8.81 -6.88
N GLU A 23 -6.20 -9.52 -7.16
CA GLU A 23 -6.86 -9.43 -8.47
C GLU A 23 -7.43 -8.04 -8.74
N THR A 24 -7.84 -7.33 -7.69
CA THR A 24 -8.36 -5.96 -7.76
C THR A 24 -7.99 -5.17 -6.53
N TRP A 25 -7.77 -3.87 -6.72
CA TRP A 25 -7.49 -2.89 -5.65
C TRP A 25 -8.53 -2.86 -4.52
N ASP A 26 -9.81 -3.12 -4.82
CA ASP A 26 -10.89 -3.18 -3.83
C ASP A 26 -10.77 -4.38 -2.86
N MET A 27 -9.88 -5.35 -3.14
CA MET A 27 -9.61 -6.46 -2.21
C MET A 27 -8.75 -6.03 -1.02
N VAL A 28 -8.08 -4.89 -1.12
CA VAL A 28 -7.21 -4.36 -0.07
C VAL A 28 -7.88 -3.12 0.51
N ASP A 29 -8.01 -3.07 1.84
CA ASP A 29 -8.59 -1.91 2.51
C ASP A 29 -7.76 -0.65 2.25
N VAL A 30 -8.45 0.48 2.08
CA VAL A 30 -7.81 1.80 1.91
C VAL A 30 -6.81 2.13 3.04
N GLU A 31 -7.13 1.72 4.28
CA GLU A 31 -6.25 1.91 5.44
C GLU A 31 -4.87 1.24 5.25
N VAL A 32 -4.77 0.17 4.46
CA VAL A 32 -3.49 -0.52 4.18
C VAL A 32 -2.63 0.33 3.23
N TYR A 33 -3.25 0.96 2.23
CA TYR A 33 -2.54 1.86 1.32
C TYR A 33 -2.07 3.12 2.02
N GLU A 34 -2.93 3.71 2.87
CA GLU A 34 -2.57 4.88 3.69
C GLU A 34 -1.40 4.57 4.63
N ASP A 35 -1.44 3.45 5.36
CA ASP A 35 -0.35 3.03 6.25
C ASP A 35 0.94 2.75 5.46
N LEU A 36 0.83 2.09 4.30
CA LEU A 36 1.99 1.82 3.45
C LEU A 36 2.64 3.12 2.93
N CYS A 37 1.82 4.11 2.54
CA CYS A 37 2.29 5.43 2.15
C CYS A 37 3.01 6.15 3.29
N ASP A 38 2.42 6.17 4.49
CA ASP A 38 3.01 6.82 5.67
C ASP A 38 4.39 6.22 6.01
N ARG A 39 4.52 4.89 5.94
CA ARG A 39 5.78 4.17 6.17
C ARG A 39 6.92 4.59 5.24
N VAL A 40 6.60 5.01 4.00
CA VAL A 40 7.60 5.40 2.99
C VAL A 40 7.65 6.90 2.72
N GLY A 41 6.91 7.70 3.51
CA GLY A 41 6.84 9.14 3.37
C GLY A 41 6.18 9.60 2.06
N LEU A 42 5.14 8.90 1.64
CA LEU A 42 4.22 9.30 0.57
C LEU A 42 2.90 9.77 1.17
N ASP A 43 2.21 10.62 0.41
CA ASP A 43 0.88 11.12 0.75
C ASP A 43 -0.13 10.39 -0.14
N TYR A 44 -1.02 9.60 0.45
CA TYR A 44 -1.98 8.79 -0.31
C TYR A 44 -2.91 9.67 -1.15
N ASP A 45 -3.36 10.80 -0.60
CA ASP A 45 -4.21 11.78 -1.29
C ASP A 45 -3.51 12.51 -2.46
N ALA A 46 -2.20 12.34 -2.64
CA ALA A 46 -1.47 12.88 -3.79
C ALA A 46 -1.66 12.06 -5.08
N PHE A 47 -2.32 10.90 -4.99
CA PHE A 47 -2.54 9.99 -6.11
C PHE A 47 -4.03 9.82 -6.38
N ASP A 48 -4.46 10.15 -7.60
CA ASP A 48 -5.83 9.90 -8.07
C ASP A 48 -5.95 8.52 -8.76
N ASP A 49 -4.83 7.98 -9.25
CA ASP A 49 -4.76 6.72 -9.98
C ASP A 49 -4.00 5.64 -9.17
N PRO A 50 -4.59 4.44 -9.00
CA PRO A 50 -3.95 3.35 -8.26
C PRO A 50 -2.61 2.90 -8.88
N ASP A 51 -2.52 2.85 -10.20
CA ASP A 51 -1.27 2.51 -10.90
C ASP A 51 -0.14 3.51 -10.56
N GLU A 52 -0.42 4.82 -10.50
CA GLU A 52 0.56 5.84 -10.13
C GLU A 52 1.02 5.67 -8.67
N LEU A 53 0.08 5.36 -7.78
CA LEU A 53 0.38 5.04 -6.39
C LEU A 53 1.30 3.81 -6.28
N PHE A 54 1.01 2.75 -7.03
CA PHE A 54 1.82 1.52 -7.02
C PHE A 54 3.26 1.77 -7.47
N GLU A 55 3.43 2.49 -8.58
CA GLU A 55 4.76 2.84 -9.10
C GLU A 55 5.56 3.66 -8.10
N ALA A 56 4.93 4.65 -7.44
CA ALA A 56 5.58 5.46 -6.42
C ALA A 56 5.99 4.64 -5.18
N LEU A 57 5.12 3.72 -4.74
CA LEU A 57 5.42 2.80 -3.65
C LEU A 57 6.59 1.88 -4.00
N ALA A 58 6.58 1.30 -5.21
CA ALA A 58 7.66 0.44 -5.70
C ALA A 58 9.00 1.19 -5.74
N GLU A 59 9.02 2.45 -6.19
CA GLU A 59 10.23 3.29 -6.24
C GLU A 59 10.79 3.59 -4.83
N ARG A 60 9.93 3.71 -3.81
CA ARG A 60 10.36 4.03 -2.44
C ARG A 60 10.77 2.82 -1.62
N ILE A 61 10.32 1.63 -2.00
CA ILE A 61 10.56 0.38 -1.28
C ILE A 61 11.78 -0.38 -1.83
N GLU A 62 12.31 0.00 -3.00
CA GLU A 62 13.52 -0.57 -3.62
C GLU A 62 14.83 -0.34 -2.82
#